data_AF-A0AAV6L955-F1
#
_entry.id   AF-A0AAV6L955-F1
#
_cell.length_a   1.000
_cell.length_b   1.000
_cell.length_c   1.000
_cell.angle_alpha   90.00
_cell.angle_beta   90.00
_cell.angle_gamma   90.00
#
_symmetry.space_group_name_H-M   'P 1'
#
loop_
_entity.id
_entity.type
_entity.pdbx_description
1 polymer ?
#
loop_
_entity_poly.entity_id
_entity_poly.type
_entity_poly.pdbx_seq_one_letter_code
_entity_poly.pdbx_strand_id
1 'polypeptide(L)'
;MINLLQWWKNQNLKPKQKIIWYCIPLAVMWTIWNQRNTCVVEKSEPNWVEVQELIKFGAAFWVPTKKGWNDYSMEDFIFRLKSMVKSL
;
A
#
# COMPACT_ATOMS: atom_id res chain seq x y z
N MET A 1 -14.37 -10.15 4.61
CA MET A 1 -13.95 -8.74 4.44
C MET A 1 -13.85 -8.00 5.77
N ILE A 2 -14.88 -8.01 6.63
CA ILE A 2 -14.88 -7.36 7.95
C ILE A 2 -13.74 -7.87 8.86
N ASN A 3 -13.56 -9.20 8.97
CA ASN A 3 -12.50 -9.79 9.79
C ASN A 3 -11.08 -9.38 9.33
N LEU A 4 -10.87 -9.23 8.02
CA LEU A 4 -9.59 -8.79 7.47
C LEU A 4 -9.31 -7.33 7.83
N LEU A 5 -10.30 -6.45 7.71
CA LEU A 5 -10.17 -5.04 8.06
C LEU A 5 -10.01 -4.84 9.57
N GLN A 6 -10.67 -5.65 10.39
CA GLN A 6 -10.48 -5.65 11.85
C GLN A 6 -9.08 -6.10 12.23
N TRP A 7 -8.60 -7.21 11.64
CA TRP A 7 -7.21 -7.65 11.83
C TRP A 7 -6.23 -6.55 11.40
N TRP A 8 -6.47 -5.92 10.24
CA TRP A 8 -5.65 -4.81 9.77
C TRP A 8 -5.63 -3.63 10.76
N LYS A 9 -6.79 -3.23 11.29
CA LYS A 9 -6.86 -2.10 12.24
C LYS A 9 -6.15 -2.38 13.57
N ASN A 10 -6.18 -3.63 14.04
CA ASN A 10 -5.81 -4.00 15.41
C ASN A 10 -4.32 -4.35 15.59
N GLN A 11 -3.46 -4.10 14.60
CA GLN A 11 -2.04 -4.39 14.71
C GLN A 11 -1.32 -3.44 15.68
N ASN A 12 -0.52 -4.00 16.58
CA ASN A 12 0.25 -3.23 17.57
C ASN A 12 1.60 -2.75 16.99
N LEU A 13 1.52 -1.81 16.05
CA LEU A 13 2.68 -1.27 15.32
C LEU A 13 3.15 0.08 15.88
N LYS A 14 4.44 0.39 15.73
CA LYS A 14 4.99 1.71 16.08
C LYS A 14 4.35 2.80 15.21
N PRO A 15 4.25 4.07 15.68
CA PRO A 15 3.57 5.14 14.94
C PRO A 15 4.02 5.31 13.48
N LYS A 16 5.34 5.20 13.23
CA LYS A 16 5.92 5.29 11.89
C LYS A 16 5.57 4.08 11.01
N GLN A 17 5.45 2.89 11.58
CA GLN A 17 5.04 1.67 10.87
C GLN A 17 3.54 1.70 10.53
N LYS A 18 2.70 2.25 11.42
CA LYS A 18 1.25 2.41 11.17
C LYS A 18 0.95 3.22 9.92
N ILE A 19 1.79 4.19 9.57
CA ILE A 19 1.62 4.99 8.35
C ILE A 19 1.74 4.11 7.11
N ILE A 20 2.83 3.35 7.01
CA ILE A 20 3.04 2.39 5.92
C ILE A 20 1.91 1.35 5.90
N TRP A 21 1.55 0.85 7.09
CA TRP A 21 0.49 -0.11 7.26
C TRP A 21 -0.85 0.36 6.71
N TYR A 22 -1.22 1.63 6.90
CA TYR A 22 -2.47 2.17 6.36
C TYR A 22 -2.38 2.55 4.87
N CYS A 23 -1.19 2.84 4.35
CA CYS A 23 -1.00 3.12 2.92
C CYS A 23 -1.20 1.88 2.04
N ILE A 24 -0.81 0.68 2.51
CA ILE A 24 -0.94 -0.57 1.75
C ILE A 24 -2.39 -0.86 1.30
N PRO A 25 -3.40 -0.93 2.19
CA PRO A 25 -4.76 -1.26 1.76
C PRO A 25 -5.36 -0.17 0.86
N LEU A 26 -4.96 1.10 1.05
CA LEU A 26 -5.37 2.19 0.17
C LEU A 26 -4.79 2.01 -1.24
N ALA A 27 -3.50 1.70 -1.35
CA ALA A 27 -2.84 1.44 -2.62
C ALA A 27 -3.45 0.23 -3.33
N VAL A 28 -3.75 -0.84 -2.60
CA VAL A 28 -4.46 -2.02 -3.14
C VAL A 28 -5.83 -1.64 -3.69
N MET A 29 -6.67 -0.95 -2.91
CA MET A 29 -8.03 -0.59 -3.34
C MET A 29 -8.01 0.34 -4.55
N TRP A 30 -7.14 1.36 -4.54
CA TRP A 30 -7.01 2.29 -5.65
C TRP A 30 -6.54 1.62 -6.93
N THR A 31 -5.46 0.83 -6.88
CA THR A 31 -4.93 0.18 -8.08
C THR A 31 -5.93 -0.82 -8.65
N ILE A 32 -6.61 -1.60 -7.81
CA ILE A 32 -7.66 -2.54 -8.27
C ILE A 32 -8.82 -1.76 -8.91
N TRP A 33 -9.28 -0.68 -8.27
CA TRP A 33 -10.35 0.15 -8.81
C TRP A 33 -9.96 0.75 -10.17
N ASN A 34 -8.75 1.30 -10.28
CA ASN A 34 -8.24 1.88 -11.51
C ASN A 34 -8.10 0.81 -12.61
N GLN A 35 -7.45 -0.32 -12.32
CA GLN A 35 -7.30 -1.41 -13.28
C GLN A 35 -8.65 -1.91 -13.78
N ARG A 36 -9.61 -2.12 -12.87
CA ARG A 36 -10.96 -2.56 -13.25
C ARG A 36 -11.60 -1.57 -14.22
N ASN A 37 -11.48 -0.27 -13.98
CA ASN A 37 -12.05 0.74 -14.87
C ASN A 37 -11.36 0.73 -16.24
N THR A 38 -10.03 0.63 -16.28
CA THR A 38 -9.27 0.49 -17.52
C THR A 38 -9.72 -0.73 -18.32
N CYS A 39 -9.79 -1.90 -17.69
CA CYS A 39 -10.24 -3.14 -18.33
C CYS A 39 -11.66 -3.05 -18.90
N VAL A 40 -12.58 -2.39 -18.19
CA VAL A 40 -13.95 -2.17 -18.66
C VAL A 40 -13.99 -1.25 -19.89
N VAL A 41 -13.18 -0.19 -19.89
CA VAL A 41 -13.12 0.78 -21.00
C VAL A 41 -12.45 0.17 -22.23
N GLU A 42 -11.33 -0.52 -22.03
CA GLU A 42 -10.50 -1.06 -23.11
C GLU A 42 -10.96 -2.46 -23.58
N LYS A 43 -11.91 -3.08 -22.87
CA LYS A 43 -12.30 -4.49 -23.06
C LYS A 43 -11.11 -5.44 -22.98
N SER A 44 -10.17 -5.13 -22.10
CA SER A 44 -8.95 -5.90 -21.86
C SER A 44 -9.05 -6.71 -20.57
N GLU A 45 -8.21 -7.73 -20.44
CA GLU A 45 -8.04 -8.45 -19.18
C GLU A 45 -6.97 -7.78 -18.29
N PRO A 46 -7.09 -7.88 -16.97
CA PRO A 46 -6.12 -7.29 -16.06
C PRO A 46 -4.76 -7.99 -16.14
N ASN A 47 -3.69 -7.20 -16.29
CA ASN A 47 -2.32 -7.69 -16.10
C ASN A 47 -1.99 -7.73 -14.60
N TRP A 48 -2.10 -8.91 -14.00
CA TRP A 48 -1.88 -9.06 -12.56
C TRP A 48 -0.44 -8.79 -12.11
N VAL A 49 0.55 -8.98 -12.97
CA VAL A 49 1.96 -8.66 -12.66
C VAL A 49 2.11 -7.15 -12.50
N GLU A 50 1.59 -6.39 -13.47
CA GLU A 50 1.61 -4.93 -13.43
C GLU A 50 0.82 -4.38 -12.24
N VAL A 51 -0.37 -4.93 -11.96
CA VAL A 51 -1.17 -4.55 -10.78
C VAL A 51 -0.37 -4.71 -9.49
N GLN A 52 0.33 -5.83 -9.32
CA GLN A 52 1.15 -6.06 -8.12
C GLN A 52 2.30 -5.05 -8.01
N GLU A 53 2.95 -4.70 -9.12
CA GLU A 53 4.01 -3.69 -9.13
C GLU A 53 3.46 -2.30 -8.79
N LEU A 54 2.35 -1.90 -9.41
CA LEU A 54 1.69 -0.62 -9.13
C LEU A 54 1.26 -0.49 -7.68
N ILE A 55 0.80 -1.58 -7.04
CA ILE A 55 0.49 -1.57 -5.60
C ILE A 55 1.74 -1.29 -4.77
N LYS A 56 2.88 -1.93 -5.08
CA LYS A 56 4.15 -1.72 -4.36
C LYS A 56 4.63 -0.28 -4.52
N PHE A 57 4.60 0.25 -5.74
CA PHE A 57 4.99 1.63 -6.04
C PHE A 57 4.03 2.63 -5.40
N GLY A 58 2.72 2.42 -5.48
CA GLY A 58 1.73 3.28 -4.85
C GLY A 58 1.90 3.34 -3.33
N ALA A 59 2.09 2.20 -2.68
CA ALA A 59 2.33 2.16 -1.24
C ALA A 59 3.62 2.90 -0.84
N ALA A 60 4.70 2.77 -1.63
CA ALA A 60 5.95 3.46 -1.37
C ALA A 60 5.85 4.98 -1.62
N PHE A 61 5.22 5.37 -2.72
CA PHE A 61 5.11 6.76 -3.16
C PHE A 61 4.15 7.58 -2.30
N TRP A 62 3.12 6.95 -1.72
CA TRP A 62 2.12 7.65 -0.90
C TRP A 62 2.51 7.84 0.56
N VAL A 63 3.55 7.17 1.06
CA VAL A 63 4.02 7.39 2.44
C VAL A 63 4.66 8.78 2.60
N PRO A 64 5.54 9.26 1.69
CA PRO A 64 6.08 10.62 1.72
C PRO A 64 5.06 11.75 1.63
N THR A 65 3.88 11.53 1.03
CA THR A 65 2.86 12.60 0.85
C THR A 65 2.22 13.02 2.17
N LYS A 66 2.48 12.29 3.25
CA LYS A 66 2.07 12.68 4.60
C LYS A 66 2.93 13.85 5.10
N LYS A 67 2.26 14.93 5.51
CA LYS A 67 2.90 16.12 6.10
C LYS A 67 3.96 15.74 7.16
N GLY A 68 5.19 16.20 6.97
CA GLY A 68 6.34 15.92 7.85
C GLY A 68 7.19 14.70 7.45
N TRP A 69 6.96 14.12 6.27
CA TRP A 69 7.71 12.99 5.71
C TRP A 69 8.36 13.33 4.36
N ASN A 70 8.66 14.61 4.14
CA ASN A 70 9.17 15.10 2.84
C ASN A 70 10.57 14.54 2.51
N ASP A 71 11.38 14.22 3.52
CA ASP A 71 12.71 13.60 3.35
C ASP A 71 12.65 12.06 3.35
N TYR A 72 11.44 11.47 3.22
CA TYR A 72 11.26 10.04 3.31
C TYR A 72 11.68 9.34 2.02
N SER A 73 12.80 8.61 2.09
CA SER A 73 13.37 7.89 0.96
C SER A 73 12.70 6.53 0.70
N MET A 74 12.94 5.98 -0.49
CA MET A 74 12.58 4.59 -0.81
C MET A 74 13.32 3.58 0.10
N GLU A 75 14.54 3.89 0.51
CA GLU A 75 15.32 3.05 1.43
C GLU A 75 14.69 3.02 2.82
N ASP A 76 14.26 4.17 3.33
CA ASP A 76 13.47 4.27 4.56
C ASP A 76 12.16 3.48 4.49
N PHE A 77 11.50 3.50 3.33
CA PHE A 77 10.31 2.68 3.07
C PHE A 77 10.63 1.20 3.25
N ILE A 78 11.62 0.68 2.52
CA ILE A 78 11.99 -0.73 2.55
C ILE A 78 12.45 -1.16 3.95
N PHE A 79 13.27 -0.35 4.62
CA PHE A 79 13.75 -0.63 5.98
C PHE A 79 12.58 -0.77 6.96
N ARG A 80 11.63 0.17 6.93
CA ARG A 80 10.48 0.17 7.84
C ARG A 80 9.46 -0.91 7.50
N LEU A 81 9.23 -1.20 6.23
CA LEU A 81 8.41 -2.31 5.78
C LEU A 81 8.96 -3.64 6.31
N LYS A 82 10.26 -3.89 6.15
CA LYS A 82 10.93 -5.10 6.68
C LYS A 82 10.83 -5.17 8.21
N SER A 83 11.03 -4.05 8.91
CA SER A 83 10.87 -4.00 10.37
C SER A 83 9.43 -4.23 10.81
N MET A 84 8.45 -3.76 10.04
CA MET A 84 7.03 -3.93 10.33
C MET A 84 6.60 -5.39 10.15
N VAL A 85 7.03 -6.05 9.08
CA VAL A 85 6.73 -7.48 8.83
C VAL A 85 7.26 -8.38 9.95
N LYS A 86 8.40 -8.03 10.56
CA LYS A 86 8.95 -8.75 11.72
C LYS A 86 8.16 -8.53 13.02
N SER A 87 7.33 -7.48 13.09
CA SER A 87 6.55 -7.12 14.28
C SER A 87 5.07 -7.51 14.20
N LEU A 88 4.65 -8.06 13.05
CA LEU A 88 3.35 -8.70 12.86
C LEU A 88 3.41 -10.15 13.33
#